data_AF-A0A1E3W9S3-F1
#
_entry.id   AF-A0A1E3W9S3-F1
#
_cell.length_a   1.000
_cell.length_b   1.000
_cell.length_c   1.000
_cell.angle_alpha   90.00
_cell.angle_beta   90.00
_cell.angle_gamma   90.00
#
_symmetry.space_group_name_H-M   'P 1'
#
loop_
_entity.id
_entity.type
_entity.pdbx_description
1 polymer ?
#
loop_
_entity_poly.entity_id
_entity_poly.type
_entity_poly.pdbx_seq_one_letter_code
_entity_poly.pdbx_strand_id
1 'polypeptide(L)'
;MSNNDREEIVLGGALAITNEWWALGNLRYDIEEEQTITDGLGLRYQDDCFKIDVTYQRSFIKDQDIEPDQRFLVNFALKYLGTYSVATEAFGTFGADGSDFNE
;
A
#
# COMPACT_ATOMS: atom_id res chain seq x y z
N MET A 1 -11.60 -14.82 29.19
CA MET A 1 -11.47 -14.50 27.76
C MET A 1 -11.99 -13.09 27.62
N SER A 2 -11.10 -12.09 27.60
CA SER A 2 -11.54 -10.70 27.38
C SER A 2 -11.89 -10.59 25.91
N ASN A 3 -13.17 -10.42 25.62
CA ASN A 3 -13.61 -10.02 24.29
C ASN A 3 -13.31 -8.52 24.20
N ASN A 4 -12.08 -8.16 23.83
CA ASN A 4 -11.84 -6.84 23.26
C ASN A 4 -12.34 -6.96 21.83
N ASP A 5 -13.61 -6.59 21.63
CA ASP A 5 -14.04 -6.20 20.30
C ASP A 5 -13.07 -5.08 19.87
N ARG A 6 -12.52 -5.18 18.66
CA ARG A 6 -11.62 -4.16 18.10
C ARG A 6 -12.34 -3.47 16.96
N GLU A 7 -12.48 -2.15 17.02
CA GLU A 7 -13.14 -1.38 15.97
C GLU A 7 -12.12 -0.63 15.11
N GLU A 8 -12.05 -0.98 13.83
CA GLU A 8 -11.11 -0.38 12.86
C GLU A 8 -11.84 0.29 11.69
N ILE A 9 -11.30 1.42 11.21
CA ILE A 9 -11.64 2.02 9.93
C ILE A 9 -10.50 1.78 8.95
N VAL A 10 -10.83 1.23 7.77
CA VAL A 10 -9.90 1.06 6.67
C VAL A 10 -10.37 1.88 5.48
N LEU A 11 -9.50 2.77 5.00
CA LEU A 11 -9.72 3.58 3.80
C LEU A 11 -8.62 3.27 2.78
N GLY A 12 -9.01 3.14 1.52
CA GLY A 12 -8.11 2.94 0.40
C GLY A 12 -8.68 3.58 -0.85
N GLY A 13 -7.82 4.17 -1.67
CA GLY A 13 -8.25 4.84 -2.89
C GLY A 13 -7.13 4.99 -3.91
N ALA A 14 -7.56 5.08 -5.17
CA ALA A 14 -6.71 5.41 -6.30
C ALA A 14 -7.38 6.53 -7.10
N LEU A 15 -6.61 7.57 -7.44
CA LEU A 15 -7.07 8.70 -8.21
C LEU A 15 -6.26 8.80 -9.50
N ALA A 16 -6.95 8.70 -10.64
CA ALA A 16 -6.36 9.00 -11.95
C ALA A 16 -6.13 10.52 -12.04
N ILE A 17 -4.86 10.93 -12.13
CA ILE A 17 -4.47 12.32 -12.32
C ILE A 17 -4.43 12.61 -13.82
N THR A 18 -3.82 11.70 -14.58
CA THR A 18 -3.82 11.66 -16.05
C THR A 18 -4.13 10.24 -16.52
N ASN A 19 -3.98 9.96 -17.81
CA ASN A 19 -4.13 8.60 -18.34
C ASN A 19 -3.03 7.66 -17.82
N GLU A 20 -1.84 8.20 -17.55
CA GLU A 20 -0.62 7.47 -17.18
C GLU A 20 -0.32 7.57 -15.68
N TRP A 21 -0.74 8.64 -15.02
CA TRP A 21 -0.41 8.93 -13.62
C TRP A 21 -1.58 8.68 -12.67
N TRP A 22 -1.29 7.96 -11.59
CA TRP A 22 -2.23 7.65 -10.53
C TRP A 22 -1.65 7.94 -9.16
N ALA A 23 -2.40 8.66 -8.32
CA ALA A 23 -2.13 8.74 -6.89
C ALA A 23 -2.84 7.62 -6.15
N LEU A 24 -2.15 6.98 -5.21
CA LEU A 24 -2.66 5.91 -4.37
C LEU A 24 -2.58 6.37 -2.91
N GLY A 25 -3.58 6.01 -2.11
CA GLY A 25 -3.59 6.31 -0.69
C GLY A 25 -4.29 5.21 0.09
N ASN A 26 -3.78 4.93 1.29
CA ASN A 26 -4.50 4.12 2.27
C ASN A 26 -4.29 4.66 3.69
N LEU A 27 -5.26 4.39 4.55
CA LEU A 27 -5.24 4.70 5.96
C LEU A 27 -5.97 3.60 6.71
N ARG A 28 -5.39 3.13 7.81
CA ARG A 28 -6.04 2.27 8.78
C ARG A 28 -5.98 2.92 10.15
N TYR A 29 -7.13 3.05 10.80
CA TYR A 29 -7.28 3.74 12.08
C TYR A 29 -8.05 2.85 13.06
N ASP A 30 -7.54 2.75 14.28
CA ASP A 30 -8.18 2.10 15.42
C ASP A 30 -9.08 3.14 16.10
N ILE A 31 -10.39 2.88 16.13
CA ILE A 31 -11.35 3.81 16.73
C ILE A 31 -11.24 3.77 18.26
N GLU A 32 -11.01 2.59 18.83
CA GLU A 32 -11.04 2.40 20.28
C GLU A 32 -9.79 2.95 20.94
N GLU A 33 -8.64 2.72 20.32
CA GLU A 33 -7.34 3.22 20.80
C GLU A 33 -7.02 4.64 20.28
N GLU A 34 -7.94 5.23 19.49
CA GLU A 34 -7.80 6.54 18.85
C GLU A 34 -6.46 6.72 18.10
N GLN A 35 -5.91 5.65 17.52
CA GLN A 35 -4.59 5.64 16.91
C GLN A 35 -4.62 5.25 15.43
N THR A 36 -3.76 5.89 14.65
CA THR A 36 -3.44 5.39 13.30
C THR A 36 -2.65 4.10 13.43
N ILE A 37 -3.09 3.05 12.73
CA ILE A 37 -2.39 1.78 12.65
C ILE A 37 -1.41 1.82 11.48
N THR A 38 -1.86 2.30 10.33
CA THR A 38 -1.04 2.37 9.10
C THR A 38 -1.47 3.54 8.24
N ASP A 39 -0.49 4.23 7.65
CA ASP A 39 -0.73 5.12 6.51
C ASP A 39 0.14 4.72 5.32
N GLY A 40 -0.34 5.06 4.13
CA GLY A 40 0.39 4.78 2.91
C GLY A 40 0.04 5.74 1.79
N LEU A 41 1.06 6.13 1.04
CA LEU A 41 0.96 6.95 -0.15
C LEU A 41 1.69 6.28 -1.30
N GLY A 42 1.16 6.43 -2.51
CA GLY A 42 1.77 5.89 -3.70
C GLY A 42 1.60 6.77 -4.92
N LEU A 43 2.56 6.67 -5.82
CA LEU A 43 2.50 7.24 -7.14
C LEU A 43 2.77 6.13 -8.14
N ARG A 44 1.86 5.98 -9.10
CA ARG A 44 1.97 5.03 -10.19
C ARG A 44 2.08 5.80 -11.50
N TYR A 45 3.08 5.42 -12.28
CA TYR A 45 3.18 5.74 -13.69
C TYR A 45 2.98 4.46 -14.49
N GLN A 46 2.12 4.49 -15.50
CA GLN A 46 1.90 3.36 -16.40
C GLN A 46 1.77 3.84 -17.83
N ASP A 47 2.57 3.26 -18.72
CA ASP A 47 2.43 3.39 -20.16
C ASP A 47 2.17 2.02 -20.82
N ASP A 48 2.32 1.96 -22.14
CA ASP A 48 2.08 0.75 -22.93
C ASP A 48 3.09 -0.38 -22.70
N CYS A 49 4.31 -0.03 -22.26
CA CYS A 49 5.45 -0.93 -22.20
C CYS A 49 5.80 -1.31 -20.76
N PHE A 50 5.64 -0.38 -19.81
CA PHE A 50 6.03 -0.59 -18.43
C PHE A 50 5.16 0.18 -17.43
N LYS A 51 5.26 -0.26 -16.18
CA LYS A 51 4.65 0.35 -15.01
C LYS A 51 5.69 0.56 -13.92
N ILE A 52 5.65 1.72 -13.29
CA ILE A 52 6.45 2.03 -12.11
C ILE A 52 5.51 2.42 -10.98
N ASP A 53 5.60 1.71 -9.85
CA ASP A 53 4.94 2.05 -8.60
C ASP A 53 6.00 2.49 -7.59
N VAL A 54 5.89 3.73 -7.10
CA VAL A 54 6.67 4.21 -5.95
C VAL A 54 5.71 4.37 -4.79
N THR A 55 5.97 3.65 -3.70
CA THR A 55 5.09 3.64 -2.53
C THR A 55 5.86 3.86 -1.25
N TYR A 56 5.24 4.62 -0.35
CA TYR A 56 5.67 4.83 1.02
C TYR A 56 4.60 4.24 1.93
N GLN A 57 5.02 3.49 2.94
CA GLN A 57 4.12 2.96 3.95
C GLN A 57 4.74 3.10 5.33
N ARG A 58 3.90 3.41 6.32
CA ARG A 58 4.30 3.48 7.70
C ARG A 58 3.35 2.69 8.59
N SER A 59 3.90 1.81 9.40
CA SER A 59 3.20 1.19 10.52
C SER A 59 3.49 1.97 11.79
N PHE A 60 2.45 2.25 12.57
CA PHE A 60 2.56 2.92 13.86
C PHE A 60 2.32 1.98 15.05
N ILE A 61 2.03 0.70 14.76
CA ILE A 61 1.82 -0.32 15.80
C ILE A 61 3.05 -0.34 16.70
N LYS A 62 2.81 -0.18 17.99
CA LYS A 62 3.83 -0.28 19.02
C LYS A 62 3.34 -1.21 20.12
N ASP A 63 4.06 -2.30 20.33
CA ASP A 63 3.84 -3.23 21.45
C ASP A 63 5.19 -3.55 22.10
N GLN A 64 5.21 -4.39 23.13
CA GLN A 64 6.41 -4.81 23.85
C GLN A 64 7.47 -5.45 22.94
N ASP A 65 7.05 -6.05 21.82
CA ASP A 65 7.92 -6.72 20.84
C ASP A 65 7.80 -6.18 19.41
N ILE A 66 7.03 -5.09 19.19
CA ILE A 66 6.79 -4.53 17.86
C ILE A 66 7.03 -3.02 17.88
N GLU A 67 7.92 -2.55 17.02
CA GLU A 67 8.23 -1.14 16.84
C GLU A 67 7.62 -0.57 15.54
N PRO A 68 7.30 0.74 15.53
CA PRO A 68 6.90 1.43 14.32
C PRO A 68 7.93 1.28 13.21
N ASP A 69 7.45 1.02 12.00
CA ASP A 69 8.26 0.69 10.82
C ASP A 69 7.89 1.62 9.66
N GLN A 70 8.88 1.91 8.81
CA GLN A 70 8.74 2.78 7.65
C GLN A 70 9.39 2.13 6.43
N ARG A 71 8.66 2.08 5.32
CA ARG A 71 9.07 1.36 4.13
C ARG A 71 8.90 2.20 2.88
N PHE A 72 9.90 2.11 2.02
CA PHE A 72 9.85 2.57 0.65
C PHE A 72 9.96 1.36 -0.27
N LEU A 73 9.04 1.28 -1.22
CA LEU A 73 8.97 0.20 -2.20
C LEU A 73 8.88 0.79 -3.59
N VAL A 74 9.75 0.31 -4.47
CA VAL A 74 9.74 0.63 -5.90
C VAL A 74 9.48 -0.67 -6.66
N ASN A 75 8.37 -0.73 -7.39
CA ASN A 75 8.06 -1.82 -8.29
C ASN A 75 8.17 -1.34 -9.72
N PHE A 76 8.90 -2.09 -10.53
CA PHE A 76 9.07 -1.85 -11.96
C PHE A 76 8.59 -3.09 -12.72
N ALA A 77 7.56 -2.96 -13.56
CA ALA A 77 7.00 -4.05 -14.33
C ALA A 77 7.07 -3.77 -15.82
N LEU A 78 7.51 -4.76 -16.61
CA LEU A 78 7.52 -4.73 -18.07
C LEU A 78 6.38 -5.61 -18.58
N LYS A 79 5.48 -5.06 -19.38
CA LYS A 79 4.26 -5.74 -19.86
C LYS A 79 4.56 -7.09 -20.51
N TYR A 80 5.70 -7.22 -21.20
CA TYR A 80 6.10 -8.42 -21.94
C TYR A 80 7.18 -9.26 -21.26
N LEU A 81 7.81 -8.76 -20.19
CA LEU A 81 9.01 -9.38 -19.59
C LEU A 81 8.85 -9.69 -18.10
N GLY A 82 7.72 -9.33 -17.49
CA GLY A 82 7.42 -9.61 -16.08
C GLY A 82 7.75 -8.45 -15.13
N THR A 83 7.65 -8.70 -13.82
CA THR A 83 7.76 -7.68 -12.75
C THR A 83 9.04 -7.83 -11.94
N TYR A 84 9.70 -6.70 -11.66
CA TYR A 84 10.85 -6.56 -10.78
C TYR A 84 10.48 -5.66 -9.58
N SER A 85 10.70 -6.14 -8.37
CA SER A 85 10.36 -5.43 -7.14
C SER A 85 11.59 -5.21 -6.28
N VAL A 86 11.83 -3.97 -5.86
CA VAL A 86 12.89 -3.61 -4.90
C VAL A 86 12.24 -3.05 -3.65
N ALA A 87 12.35 -3.80 -2.55
CA ALA A 87 11.83 -3.45 -1.24
C ALA A 87 12.97 -3.30 -0.25
N THR A 88 12.92 -2.28 0.61
CA THR A 88 13.89 -2.19 1.70
C THR A 88 13.57 -3.22 2.80
N GLU A 89 12.27 -3.52 3.05
CA GLU A 89 11.76 -4.59 3.94
C GLU A 89 10.33 -5.02 3.48
N ALA A 90 9.96 -6.30 3.54
CA ALA A 90 8.77 -6.85 2.86
C ALA A 90 7.50 -6.86 3.74
N PHE A 91 6.50 -6.04 3.37
CA PHE A 91 5.06 -6.24 3.63
C PHE A 91 4.31 -5.30 2.69
N GLY A 92 3.62 -5.84 1.68
CA GLY A 92 2.82 -5.07 0.73
C GLY A 92 1.36 -5.08 1.15
N THR A 93 0.77 -3.92 1.43
CA THR A 93 -0.69 -3.80 1.62
C THR A 93 -1.35 -2.72 0.75
N PHE A 94 -0.67 -2.19 -0.26
CA PHE A 94 -1.38 -1.51 -1.33
C PHE A 94 -2.02 -2.59 -2.19
N GLY A 95 -3.33 -2.77 -2.07
CA GLY A 95 -4.12 -3.76 -2.79
C GLY A 95 -3.69 -3.91 -4.24
N ALA A 96 -2.90 -4.95 -4.50
CA ALA A 96 -2.85 -5.62 -5.78
C ALA A 96 -4.11 -6.48 -5.86
N ASP A 97 -5.27 -5.84 -5.93
CA ASP A 97 -6.44 -6.50 -6.50
C ASP A 97 -6.14 -6.62 -8.00
N GLY A 98 -5.64 -7.80 -8.36
CA GLY A 98 -5.52 -8.22 -9.74
C GLY A 98 -6.92 -8.28 -10.33
N SER A 99 -7.32 -7.20 -10.98
CA SER A 99 -8.31 -7.31 -12.04
C SER A 99 -7.57 -7.81 -13.28
N ASP A 100 -7.86 -9.06 -13.61
CA ASP A 100 -7.53 -9.71 -14.86
C ASP A 100 -7.66 -8.75 -16.05
N PHE A 101 -6.54 -8.36 -16.63
CA PHE A 101 -6.52 -7.91 -18.03
C PHE A 101 -6.33 -9.15 -18.89
N ASN A 102 -7.42 -9.92 -19.01
CA ASN A 102 -7.60 -10.85 -20.10
C ASN A 102 -8.76 -10.34 -20.96
N GLU A 103 -8.41 -9.55 -21.98
CA GLU A 103 -8.97 -9.63 -23.33
C GLU A 103 -8.00 -8.98 -24.33
#